data_AF-A0A976CAY7-F1
#
_entry.id   AF-A0A976CAY7-F1
#
_cell.length_a   1.000
_cell.length_b   1.000
_cell.length_c   1.000
_cell.angle_alpha   90.00
_cell.angle_beta   90.00
_cell.angle_gamma   90.00
#
_symmetry.space_group_name_H-M   'P 1'
#
loop_
_entity.id
_entity.type
_entity.pdbx_description
1 polymer ?
#
loop_
_entity_poly.entity_id
_entity_poly.type
_entity_poly.pdbx_seq_one_letter_code
_entity_poly.pdbx_strand_id
1 'polypeptide(L)'
;MRKQGHDVETIARELSKQRRALGVKYKDMTPPDKSEAIFERNIQKTGDKWGPTIDYFRNRGDSWEEIIEKAKKPGGKDLRGDFRR
;
A
#
# COMPACT_ATOMS: atom_id res chain seq x y z
N MET A 1 -12.15 -4.80 14.85
CA MET A 1 -12.24 -3.32 14.89
C MET A 1 -13.66 -2.78 14.78
N ARG A 2 -14.41 -2.98 13.68
CA ARG A 2 -15.82 -2.50 13.62
C ARG A 2 -16.71 -3.08 14.73
N LYS A 3 -16.64 -4.39 14.97
CA LYS A 3 -17.33 -5.07 16.08
C LYS A 3 -16.84 -4.64 17.48
N GLN A 4 -15.73 -3.92 17.57
CA GLN A 4 -15.16 -3.39 18.82
C GLN A 4 -15.50 -1.89 19.00
N GLY A 5 -16.34 -1.31 18.14
CA GLY A 5 -16.80 0.09 18.25
C GLY A 5 -15.85 1.15 17.68
N HIS A 6 -14.77 0.76 16.99
CA HIS A 6 -13.90 1.74 16.34
C HIS A 6 -14.60 2.40 15.15
N ASP A 7 -14.40 3.72 15.01
CA ASP A 7 -14.84 4.49 13.86
C ASP A 7 -14.06 4.12 12.59
N VAL A 8 -14.60 4.48 11.43
CA VAL A 8 -14.05 4.04 10.14
C VAL A 8 -12.69 4.67 9.84
N GLU A 9 -12.43 5.89 10.28
CA GLU A 9 -11.14 6.55 10.09
C GLU A 9 -10.03 5.84 10.88
N THR A 10 -10.29 5.53 12.16
CA THR A 10 -9.34 4.76 12.99
C THR A 10 -9.00 3.42 12.34
N ILE A 11 -10.00 2.73 11.79
CA ILE A 11 -9.79 1.45 11.09
C ILE A 11 -8.97 1.64 9.81
N ALA A 12 -9.26 2.68 9.03
CA ALA A 12 -8.54 2.99 7.81
C ALA A 12 -7.06 3.32 8.10
N ARG A 13 -6.78 4.11 9.13
CA ARG A 13 -5.42 4.45 9.58
C ARG A 13 -4.65 3.21 9.99
N GLU A 14 -5.25 2.36 10.82
CA GLU A 14 -4.60 1.15 11.33
C GLU A 14 -4.33 0.13 10.21
N LEU A 15 -5.33 -0.18 9.37
CA LEU A 15 -5.13 -1.11 8.25
C LEU A 15 -4.13 -0.57 7.22
N SER A 16 -4.14 0.73 6.95
CA SER A 16 -3.15 1.34 6.04
C SER A 16 -1.73 1.23 6.60
N LYS A 17 -1.55 1.44 7.90
CA LYS A 17 -0.28 1.26 8.61
C LYS A 17 0.20 -0.19 8.54
N GLN A 18 -0.67 -1.16 8.81
CA GLN A 18 -0.33 -2.59 8.73
C GLN A 18 0.06 -3.01 7.31
N ARG A 19 -0.72 -2.61 6.29
CA ARG A 19 -0.39 -2.85 4.88
C ARG A 19 0.98 -2.27 4.52
N ARG A 20 1.29 -1.05 4.99
CA ARG A 20 2.59 -0.41 4.75
C ARG A 20 3.73 -1.18 5.42
N ALA A 21 3.56 -1.62 6.67
CA ALA A 21 4.55 -2.43 7.38
C ALA A 21 4.86 -3.74 6.65
N LEU A 22 3.84 -4.44 6.15
CA LEU A 22 4.04 -5.61 5.28
C LEU A 22 4.80 -5.24 4.00
N GLY A 23 4.45 -4.10 3.40
CA GLY A 23 5.10 -3.58 2.22
C GLY A 23 6.58 -3.21 2.40
N VAL A 24 7.00 -2.81 3.61
CA VAL A 24 8.42 -2.61 3.94
C VAL A 24 9.09 -3.97 4.10
N LYS A 25 8.57 -4.82 4.99
CA LYS A 25 9.11 -6.15 5.29
C LYS A 25 9.40 -6.98 4.03
N TYR A 26 8.43 -7.10 3.12
CA TYR A 26 8.62 -7.95 1.95
C TYR A 26 9.52 -7.34 0.87
N LYS A 27 9.59 -6.00 0.78
CA LYS A 27 10.52 -5.35 -0.15
C LYS A 27 11.97 -5.46 0.32
N ASP A 28 12.20 -5.43 1.63
CA ASP A 28 13.54 -5.70 2.20
C ASP A 28 13.99 -7.15 1.97
N MET A 29 13.05 -8.09 1.83
CA MET A 29 13.33 -9.49 1.48
C MET A 29 13.34 -9.77 -0.03
N THR A 30 12.97 -8.77 -0.86
CA THR A 30 12.92 -8.92 -2.32
C THR A 30 14.32 -8.72 -2.90
N PRO A 31 14.76 -9.51 -3.89
CA PRO A 31 16.04 -9.29 -4.57
C PRO A 31 16.24 -7.82 -4.98
N PRO A 32 17.46 -7.25 -4.84
CA PRO A 32 17.68 -5.81 -5.02
C PRO A 32 17.19 -5.26 -6.35
N ASP A 33 17.45 -5.96 -7.45
CA ASP A 33 17.01 -5.65 -8.81
C ASP A 33 15.48 -5.51 -8.92
N LYS A 34 14.75 -6.43 -8.28
CA LYS A 34 13.30 -6.43 -8.25
C LYS A 34 12.74 -5.34 -7.33
N SER A 35 13.40 -5.10 -6.20
CA SER A 35 13.01 -4.07 -5.24
C SER A 35 13.17 -2.65 -5.81
N GLU A 36 14.22 -2.42 -6.61
CA GLU A 36 14.50 -1.14 -7.25
C GLU A 36 13.42 -0.79 -8.29
N ALA A 37 13.05 -1.73 -9.15
CA ALA A 37 11.94 -1.57 -10.08
C ALA A 37 10.60 -1.28 -9.36
N ILE A 38 10.36 -1.90 -8.20
CA ILE A 38 9.18 -1.62 -7.37
C ILE A 38 9.23 -0.20 -6.80
N PHE A 39 10.39 0.23 -6.29
CA PHE A 39 10.56 1.55 -5.70
C PHE A 39 10.40 2.66 -6.73
N GLU A 40 11.06 2.54 -7.88
CA GLU A 40 10.92 3.49 -8.98
C GLU A 40 9.46 3.63 -9.41
N ARG A 41 8.78 2.50 -9.64
CA ARG A 41 7.35 2.50 -9.98
C ARG A 41 6.50 3.19 -8.91
N ASN A 42 6.74 2.91 -7.63
CA ASN A 42 5.94 3.50 -6.55
C ASN A 42 6.18 5.01 -6.41
N ILE A 43 7.43 5.46 -6.58
CA ILE A 43 7.78 6.89 -6.60
C ILE A 43 7.06 7.58 -7.75
N GLN A 44 7.14 7.03 -8.98
CA GLN A 44 6.46 7.62 -10.14
C GLN A 44 4.94 7.71 -9.98
N LYS A 45 4.30 6.68 -9.41
CA LYS A 45 2.82 6.63 -9.29
C LYS A 45 2.26 7.36 -8.06
N THR A 46 3.01 7.37 -6.97
CA THR A 46 2.49 7.77 -5.65
C THR A 46 3.36 8.76 -4.90
N GLY A 47 4.56 9.05 -5.38
CA GLY A 47 5.54 9.91 -4.70
C GLY A 47 6.23 9.26 -3.51
N ASP A 48 5.93 8.00 -3.18
CA ASP A 48 6.46 7.29 -2.02
C ASP A 48 6.99 5.91 -2.40
N LYS A 49 8.24 5.62 -2.05
CA LYS A 49 8.89 4.35 -2.42
C LYS A 49 8.19 3.11 -1.86
N TRP A 50 7.57 3.21 -0.68
CA TRP A 50 6.89 2.09 -0.05
C TRP A 50 5.46 1.89 -0.56
N GLY A 51 4.98 2.80 -1.42
CA GLY A 51 3.67 2.82 -2.04
C GLY A 51 2.75 3.87 -1.40
N PRO A 52 1.47 3.91 -1.81
CA PRO A 52 0.57 5.01 -1.46
C PRO A 52 0.41 5.14 0.07
N THR A 53 0.45 6.38 0.57
CA THR A 53 0.14 6.73 1.96
C THR A 53 -1.37 6.89 2.15
N ILE A 54 -1.81 7.04 3.40
CA ILE A 54 -3.21 7.36 3.66
C ILE A 54 -3.58 8.75 3.11
N ASP A 55 -2.67 9.72 3.24
CA ASP A 55 -2.86 11.07 2.73
C ASP A 55 -2.91 11.11 1.20
N TYR A 56 -2.13 10.24 0.53
CA TYR A 56 -2.23 10.07 -0.92
C TYR A 56 -3.65 9.71 -1.37
N PHE A 57 -4.32 8.82 -0.63
CA PHE A 57 -5.71 8.45 -0.94
C PHE A 57 -6.70 9.56 -0.57
N ARG A 58 -6.52 10.20 0.59
CA ARG A 58 -7.39 11.30 1.03
C ARG A 58 -7.32 12.51 0.11
N ASN A 59 -6.13 12.88 -0.35
CA ASN A 59 -5.93 13.97 -1.30
C ASN A 59 -6.54 13.70 -2.68
N ARG A 60 -6.76 12.42 -3.02
CA ARG A 60 -7.47 12.01 -4.24
C ARG A 60 -9.00 11.94 -4.09
N GLY A 61 -9.51 12.19 -2.88
CA GLY A 61 -10.94 12.13 -2.57
C GLY A 61 -11.47 10.76 -2.13
N ASP A 62 -10.60 9.77 -1.86
CA ASP A 62 -11.05 8.47 -1.39
C ASP A 62 -11.68 8.56 0.00
N SER A 63 -12.81 7.89 0.19
CA SER A 63 -13.45 7.67 1.49
C SER A 63 -12.63 6.74 2.40
N TRP A 64 -12.92 6.75 3.70
CA TRP A 64 -12.25 5.86 4.66
C TRP A 64 -12.54 4.38 4.35
N GLU A 65 -13.75 4.06 3.89
CA GLU A 65 -14.16 2.74 3.44
C GLU A 65 -13.36 2.27 2.22
N GLU A 66 -13.16 3.14 1.23
CA GLU A 66 -12.33 2.80 0.06
C GLU A 66 -10.88 2.57 0.44
N ILE A 67 -10.35 3.34 1.38
CA ILE A 67 -8.99 3.15 1.91
C ILE A 67 -8.88 1.80 2.62
N ILE A 68 -9.89 1.40 3.41
CA ILE A 68 -9.95 0.07 4.03
C ILE A 68 -9.96 -1.03 2.96
N GLU A 69 -10.78 -0.91 1.92
CA GLU A 69 -10.84 -1.90 0.84
C GLU A 69 -9.56 -1.99 0.02
N LYS A 70 -8.86 -0.87 -0.18
CA LYS A 70 -7.53 -0.85 -0.81
C LYS A 70 -6.47 -1.46 0.11
N ALA A 71 -6.54 -1.24 1.42
CA ALA A 71 -5.60 -1.79 2.39
C ALA A 71 -5.58 -3.34 2.42
N LYS A 72 -6.74 -3.96 2.13
CA LYS A 72 -6.91 -5.42 2.09
C LYS A 72 -6.34 -6.09 0.84
N LYS A 73 -5.98 -5.33 -0.20
CA LYS A 73 -5.58 -5.88 -1.52
C LYS A 73 -4.06 -5.84 -1.69
N PRO A 74 -3.44 -6.88 -2.26
CA PRO A 74 -2.03 -6.84 -2.62
C PRO A 74 -1.80 -5.84 -3.78
N GLY A 75 -0.71 -5.08 -3.70
CA GLY A 75 -0.26 -4.19 -4.76
C GLY A 75 0.54 -4.93 -5.86
N GLY A 76 1.01 -4.18 -6.88
CA GLY A 76 1.97 -4.73 -7.85
C GLY A 76 1.38 -5.70 -8.88
N LYS A 77 0.05 -5.73 -9.07
CA LYS A 77 -0.60 -6.54 -10.10
C LYS A 77 -0.09 -6.25 -11.51
N ASP A 78 0.36 -5.02 -11.73
CA ASP A 78 1.00 -4.46 -12.92
C ASP A 78 2.44 -4.97 -13.15
N LEU A 79 3.12 -5.44 -12.09
CA LEU A 79 4.51 -5.91 -12.17
C LEU A 79 4.62 -7.43 -12.43
N ARG A 80 3.48 -8.14 -12.59
CA ARG A 80 3.45 -9.61 -12.71
C ARG A 80 4.06 -10.14 -14.01
N GLY A 81 4.21 -9.33 -15.04
CA GLY A 81 4.95 -9.67 -16.26
C GLY A 81 6.47 -9.57 -16.09
N ASP A 82 6.92 -8.63 -15.26
CA ASP A 82 8.33 -8.27 -15.11
C ASP A 82 9.12 -9.23 -14.22
N PHE A 83 8.43 -9.95 -13.32
CA PHE A 83 9.05 -10.91 -12.40
C PHE A 83 9.05 -12.38 -12.86
N ARG A 84 8.58 -12.67 -14.08
CA ARG A 84 8.48 -14.03 -14.66
C ARG A 84 9.64 -14.42 -15.58
N ARG A 85 10.73 -13.64 -15.59
CA ARG A 85 11.96 -13.99 -16.31
C ARG A 85 13.00 -14.54 -15.35
#